data_AF-A0A292PMF6-F1
#
_entry.id   AF-A0A292PMF6-F1
#
_cell.length_a   1.000
_cell.length_b   1.000
_cell.length_c   1.000
_cell.angle_alpha   90.00
_cell.angle_beta   90.00
_cell.angle_gamma   90.00
#
_symmetry.space_group_name_H-M   'P 1'
#
loop_
_entity.id
_entity.type
_entity.pdbx_description
1 polymer ?
#
loop_
_entity_poly.entity_id
_entity_poly.type
_entity_poly.pdbx_seq_one_letter_code
_entity_poly.pdbx_strand_id
1 'polypeptide(L)'
;MNIAPNILNAVNEWLTPTFDNDTQAAVKELMTTSPKELEESFYKNLEFGTGGMRGCQCGIVLTASHNPPEYNGYKVYWEDGGQIVPPQDAAIINVIENLSYDKIKFNANESLIEYIDTEIDKAFVKSSIENASFNTPAKAKDNLHIVFTSLHGTSIKSIPDTLSQAGYTNVHIVPEQAEPNGDFPTVKSPNPEEPEALTMALALADKTNSDIVVGTDPDCDRLGVAVRNNEGKMILLNGNQTMILMTSFLLKQWKKAGKINGKQFVGSTIVSTPMMMELATSYGVECKVGLTGFKWIAKMIKDFPELEFIGGGEESFGFMVGDAVRDKDAVAATLLICEVAAQAKAAGSSVYKELLQLYVENGFYKEYLVSLTKKGIEGLEEINQMMINLRQNPLKEISGQRVIMVEDYQSSIALNLLTGEESTMDIPKSNVLIYYTEDGSKICARPSGTEPKIKFYISVNAELDSVANFDAAESFLDEKIQNIIAGMQLK
;
A
#
# COMPACT_ATOMS: atom_id res chain seq x y z
N MET A 1 0.58 -35.73 -20.61
CA MET A 1 0.78 -34.78 -19.48
C MET A 1 -0.50 -34.84 -18.66
N ASN A 2 -0.43 -35.07 -17.34
CA ASN A 2 -1.63 -35.19 -16.50
C ASN A 2 -2.04 -33.80 -16.01
N ILE A 3 -3.09 -33.22 -16.57
CA ILE A 3 -3.75 -32.02 -16.04
C ILE A 3 -4.61 -32.46 -14.85
N ALA A 4 -4.57 -31.72 -13.73
CA ALA A 4 -5.35 -32.07 -12.55
C ALA A 4 -6.87 -32.03 -12.86
N PRO A 5 -7.68 -32.96 -12.33
CA PRO A 5 -9.11 -33.06 -12.68
C PRO A 5 -9.93 -31.78 -12.41
N ASN A 6 -9.60 -31.03 -11.36
CA ASN A 6 -10.23 -29.75 -11.04
C ASN A 6 -9.95 -28.68 -12.12
N ILE A 7 -8.72 -28.62 -12.63
CA ILE A 7 -8.32 -27.70 -13.72
C ILE A 7 -9.05 -28.08 -15.00
N LEU A 8 -9.11 -29.38 -15.32
CA LEU A 8 -9.80 -29.86 -16.53
C LEU A 8 -11.30 -29.54 -16.49
N ASN A 9 -11.94 -29.62 -15.32
CA ASN A 9 -13.33 -29.24 -15.15
C ASN A 9 -13.54 -27.75 -15.41
N ALA A 10 -12.70 -26.87 -14.84
CA ALA A 10 -12.77 -25.44 -15.10
C ALA A 10 -12.56 -25.12 -16.59
N VAL A 11 -11.56 -25.73 -17.22
CA VAL A 11 -11.28 -25.57 -18.66
C VAL A 11 -12.48 -25.97 -19.52
N ASN A 12 -13.15 -27.09 -19.19
CA ASN A 12 -14.29 -27.57 -19.98
C ASN A 12 -15.48 -26.60 -19.96
N GLU A 13 -15.67 -25.82 -18.89
CA GLU A 13 -16.71 -24.79 -18.85
C GLU A 13 -16.46 -23.68 -19.88
N TRP A 14 -15.19 -23.31 -20.07
CA TRP A 14 -14.75 -22.30 -21.04
C TRP A 14 -14.81 -22.77 -22.49
N LEU A 15 -15.00 -24.08 -22.72
CA LEU A 15 -15.20 -24.67 -24.05
C LEU A 15 -16.68 -24.81 -24.43
N THR A 16 -17.60 -24.34 -23.58
CA THR A 16 -19.04 -24.36 -23.86
C THR A 16 -19.45 -23.22 -24.82
N PRO A 17 -20.59 -23.35 -25.53
CA PRO A 17 -21.13 -22.28 -26.38
C PRO A 17 -21.47 -20.96 -25.65
N THR A 18 -21.37 -20.95 -24.32
CA THR A 18 -21.48 -19.73 -23.51
C THR A 18 -20.38 -18.71 -23.87
N PHE A 19 -19.20 -19.20 -24.25
CA PHE A 19 -18.05 -18.37 -24.64
C PHE A 19 -17.92 -18.32 -26.17
N ASP A 20 -17.39 -17.21 -26.68
CA ASP A 20 -17.18 -17.03 -28.12
C ASP A 20 -16.11 -17.99 -28.67
N ASN A 21 -16.08 -18.13 -30.01
CA ASN A 21 -15.20 -19.08 -30.67
C ASN A 21 -13.71 -18.74 -30.52
N ASP A 22 -13.36 -17.46 -30.40
CA ASP A 22 -11.97 -17.01 -30.29
C ASP A 22 -11.42 -17.34 -28.89
N THR A 23 -12.22 -17.11 -27.84
CA THR A 23 -11.93 -17.55 -26.48
C THR A 23 -11.76 -19.07 -26.41
N GLN A 24 -12.69 -19.83 -26.99
CA GLN A 24 -12.56 -21.29 -27.03
C GLN A 24 -11.32 -21.78 -27.79
N ALA A 25 -10.92 -21.07 -28.86
CA ALA A 25 -9.72 -21.40 -29.63
C ALA A 25 -8.45 -21.15 -28.81
N ALA A 26 -8.36 -20.01 -28.11
CA ALA A 26 -7.24 -19.68 -27.23
C ALA A 26 -7.07 -20.70 -26.10
N VAL A 27 -8.17 -21.12 -25.45
CA VAL A 27 -8.14 -22.15 -24.41
C VAL A 27 -7.65 -23.49 -24.96
N LYS A 28 -8.16 -23.92 -26.13
CA LYS A 28 -7.68 -25.14 -26.80
C LYS A 28 -6.20 -25.08 -27.17
N GLU A 29 -5.72 -23.92 -27.59
CA GLU A 29 -4.31 -23.70 -27.88
C GLU A 29 -3.45 -23.84 -26.62
N LEU A 30 -3.82 -23.19 -25.50
CA LEU A 30 -3.14 -23.30 -24.21
C LEU A 30 -3.06 -24.75 -23.71
N MET A 31 -4.13 -25.54 -23.91
CA MET A 31 -4.15 -26.96 -23.56
C MET A 31 -3.09 -27.80 -24.30
N THR A 32 -2.68 -27.36 -25.49
CA THR A 32 -1.75 -28.11 -26.35
C THR A 32 -0.32 -27.55 -26.34
N THR A 33 -0.17 -26.24 -26.14
CA THR A 33 1.11 -25.52 -26.29
C THR A 33 1.76 -25.20 -24.95
N SER A 34 0.98 -24.83 -23.93
CA SER A 34 1.48 -24.34 -22.64
C SER A 34 0.71 -24.92 -21.43
N PRO A 35 0.87 -26.22 -21.09
CA PRO A 35 0.12 -26.84 -19.99
C PRO A 35 0.36 -26.22 -18.61
N LYS A 36 1.52 -25.61 -18.37
CA LYS A 36 1.80 -24.86 -17.14
C LYS A 36 1.03 -23.54 -17.07
N GLU A 37 0.96 -22.82 -18.18
CA GLU A 37 0.21 -21.57 -18.30
C GLU A 37 -1.30 -21.82 -18.20
N LEU A 38 -1.77 -22.94 -18.76
CA LEU A 38 -3.13 -23.42 -18.54
C LEU A 38 -3.40 -23.71 -17.06
N GLU A 39 -2.49 -24.41 -16.38
CA GLU A 39 -2.61 -24.65 -14.94
C GLU A 39 -2.65 -23.32 -14.17
N GLU A 40 -1.75 -22.37 -14.47
CA GLU A 40 -1.76 -21.03 -13.87
C GLU A 40 -3.01 -20.20 -14.18
N SER A 41 -3.63 -20.39 -15.34
CA SER A 41 -4.85 -19.66 -15.75
C SER A 41 -6.13 -20.18 -15.08
N PHE A 42 -6.15 -21.45 -14.64
CA PHE A 42 -7.36 -22.14 -14.20
C PHE A 42 -7.26 -22.77 -12.80
N TYR A 43 -6.11 -22.70 -12.11
CA TYR A 43 -5.95 -23.29 -10.78
C TYR A 43 -6.67 -22.52 -9.66
N LYS A 44 -7.05 -21.25 -9.87
CA LYS A 44 -7.68 -20.42 -8.84
C LYS A 44 -8.67 -19.40 -9.41
N ASN A 45 -9.74 -19.15 -8.66
CA ASN A 45 -10.65 -18.03 -8.90
C ASN A 45 -9.99 -16.70 -8.44
N LEU A 46 -10.26 -15.62 -9.17
CA LEU A 46 -9.80 -14.27 -8.85
C LEU A 46 -10.28 -13.84 -7.45
N GLU A 47 -9.42 -13.14 -6.70
CA GLU A 47 -9.73 -12.47 -5.42
C GLU A 47 -9.60 -10.93 -5.60
N PHE A 48 -10.46 -10.16 -4.93
CA PHE A 48 -10.89 -8.81 -5.38
C PHE A 48 -10.38 -7.61 -4.52
N GLY A 49 -10.27 -6.40 -5.11
CA GLY A 49 -10.47 -5.07 -4.42
C GLY A 49 -9.76 -3.80 -4.99
N THR A 50 -10.50 -2.66 -5.26
CA THR A 50 -10.30 -1.17 -5.70
C THR A 50 -11.38 -0.37 -6.59
N GLY A 51 -11.60 0.95 -6.33
CA GLY A 51 -12.51 2.06 -6.82
C GLY A 51 -14.09 2.08 -6.90
N GLY A 52 -14.72 3.19 -6.42
CA GLY A 52 -16.15 3.57 -6.64
C GLY A 52 -16.61 4.95 -6.07
N MET A 53 -17.40 5.72 -6.84
CA MET A 53 -18.10 6.99 -6.47
C MET A 53 -19.49 7.09 -7.14
N ARG A 54 -20.43 7.84 -6.52
CA ARG A 54 -21.71 8.43 -7.04
C ARG A 54 -23.06 7.94 -6.46
N GLY A 55 -23.15 7.56 -5.18
CA GLY A 55 -24.43 7.03 -4.65
C GLY A 55 -24.87 5.74 -5.36
N CYS A 56 -23.91 5.13 -6.06
CA CYS A 56 -24.00 3.80 -6.61
C CYS A 56 -23.96 2.79 -5.46
N GLN A 57 -24.65 1.67 -5.62
CA GLN A 57 -24.62 0.60 -4.63
C GLN A 57 -23.23 -0.06 -4.55
N CYS A 58 -22.52 -0.10 -5.68
CA CYS A 58 -21.18 -0.66 -5.79
C CYS A 58 -20.37 0.02 -6.91
N GLY A 59 -19.06 -0.19 -6.87
CA GLY A 59 -18.11 0.18 -7.93
C GLY A 59 -17.22 -1.01 -8.29
N ILE A 60 -16.81 -1.06 -9.56
CA ILE A 60 -15.84 -2.05 -10.06
C ILE A 60 -14.72 -1.31 -10.79
N VAL A 61 -13.47 -1.57 -10.43
CA VAL A 61 -12.30 -1.19 -11.21
C VAL A 61 -11.67 -2.45 -11.81
N LEU A 62 -11.18 -2.34 -13.04
CA LEU A 62 -10.42 -3.39 -13.72
C LEU A 62 -8.94 -3.00 -13.65
N THR A 63 -8.15 -3.72 -12.88
CA THR A 63 -6.73 -3.43 -12.65
C THR A 63 -6.06 -4.56 -11.89
N ALA A 64 -4.81 -4.82 -12.24
CA ALA A 64 -3.91 -5.69 -11.49
C ALA A 64 -2.94 -4.90 -10.58
N SER A 65 -3.19 -3.60 -10.38
CA SER A 65 -2.32 -2.66 -9.66
C SER A 65 -0.90 -2.72 -10.23
N HIS A 66 0.10 -2.99 -9.39
CA HIS A 66 1.51 -3.10 -9.72
C HIS A 66 1.94 -4.45 -10.33
N ASN A 67 1.02 -5.41 -10.48
CA ASN A 67 1.35 -6.72 -11.05
C ASN A 67 1.72 -6.61 -12.54
N PRO A 68 2.54 -7.55 -13.06
CA PRO A 68 2.86 -7.63 -14.47
C PRO A 68 1.63 -7.74 -15.40
N PRO A 69 1.75 -7.34 -16.69
CA PRO A 69 0.64 -7.30 -17.66
C PRO A 69 -0.13 -8.62 -17.85
N GLU A 70 0.51 -9.76 -17.63
CA GLU A 70 -0.10 -11.08 -17.78
C GLU A 70 -1.18 -11.37 -16.72
N TYR A 71 -1.18 -10.64 -15.61
CA TYR A 71 -2.17 -10.80 -14.56
C TYR A 71 -3.39 -9.90 -14.82
N ASN A 72 -4.57 -10.50 -14.76
CA ASN A 72 -5.82 -9.77 -14.67
C ASN A 72 -6.25 -9.63 -13.21
N GLY A 73 -6.87 -8.50 -12.89
CA GLY A 73 -7.42 -8.22 -11.56
C GLY A 73 -8.64 -7.33 -11.66
N TYR A 74 -9.54 -7.48 -10.71
CA TYR A 74 -10.60 -6.51 -10.54
C TYR A 74 -10.92 -6.32 -9.07
N LYS A 75 -11.69 -5.29 -8.84
CA LYS A 75 -11.56 -4.49 -7.66
C LYS A 75 -12.98 -3.98 -7.31
N VAL A 76 -13.54 -4.33 -6.13
CA VAL A 76 -14.98 -4.16 -5.80
C VAL A 76 -15.23 -3.26 -4.58
N TYR A 77 -16.16 -2.33 -4.75
CA TYR A 77 -16.48 -1.23 -3.84
C TYR A 77 -17.91 -1.34 -3.37
N TRP A 78 -18.15 -0.94 -2.13
CA TRP A 78 -19.51 -0.81 -1.61
C TRP A 78 -20.01 0.63 -1.72
N GLU A 79 -21.24 0.86 -1.27
CA GLU A 79 -21.93 2.16 -1.39
C GLU A 79 -21.25 3.30 -0.63
N ASP A 80 -20.43 2.96 0.37
CA ASP A 80 -19.62 3.91 1.12
C ASP A 80 -18.36 4.35 0.37
N GLY A 81 -18.06 3.74 -0.79
CA GLY A 81 -16.83 3.98 -1.55
C GLY A 81 -15.60 3.27 -0.98
N GLY A 82 -15.75 2.46 0.06
CA GLY A 82 -14.67 1.60 0.55
C GLY A 82 -14.65 0.25 -0.17
N GLN A 83 -13.49 -0.40 -0.14
CA GLN A 83 -13.38 -1.80 -0.55
C GLN A 83 -14.27 -2.69 0.32
N ILE A 84 -14.81 -3.75 -0.26
CA ILE A 84 -15.62 -4.72 0.49
C ILE A 84 -14.82 -5.36 1.64
N VAL A 85 -15.49 -5.46 2.78
CA VAL A 85 -15.02 -6.14 4.00
C VAL A 85 -16.04 -7.20 4.40
N PRO A 86 -15.71 -8.13 5.30
CA PRO A 86 -16.70 -9.05 5.84
C PRO A 86 -17.94 -8.34 6.42
N PRO A 87 -19.16 -8.88 6.20
CA PRO A 87 -19.47 -10.16 5.56
C PRO A 87 -19.76 -10.10 4.04
N GLN A 88 -19.67 -8.94 3.39
CA GLN A 88 -20.04 -8.76 1.98
C GLN A 88 -19.19 -9.61 1.02
N ASP A 89 -17.90 -9.75 1.32
CA ASP A 89 -16.97 -10.56 0.54
C ASP A 89 -17.39 -12.03 0.47
N ALA A 90 -17.73 -12.66 1.59
CA ALA A 90 -18.20 -14.05 1.65
C ALA A 90 -19.53 -14.24 0.89
N ALA A 91 -20.43 -13.25 0.96
CA ALA A 91 -21.68 -13.30 0.23
C ALA A 91 -21.46 -13.25 -1.30
N ILE A 92 -20.56 -12.39 -1.77
CA ILE A 92 -20.20 -12.28 -3.19
C ILE A 92 -19.55 -13.57 -3.68
N ILE A 93 -18.59 -14.12 -2.93
CA ILE A 93 -17.91 -15.38 -3.27
C ILE A 93 -18.92 -16.53 -3.38
N ASN A 94 -19.84 -16.64 -2.42
CA ASN A 94 -20.88 -17.66 -2.46
C ASN A 94 -21.78 -17.55 -3.71
N VAL A 95 -22.08 -16.33 -4.18
CA VAL A 95 -22.82 -16.13 -5.44
C VAL A 95 -21.97 -16.58 -6.64
N ILE A 96 -20.70 -16.19 -6.69
CA ILE A 96 -19.79 -16.54 -7.79
C ILE A 96 -19.64 -18.06 -7.91
N GLU A 97 -19.41 -18.76 -6.79
CA GLU A 97 -19.23 -20.21 -6.77
C GLU A 97 -20.48 -21.00 -7.19
N ASN A 98 -21.67 -20.42 -7.02
CA ASN A 98 -22.94 -21.08 -7.35
C ASN A 98 -23.57 -20.60 -8.67
N LEU A 99 -23.03 -19.56 -9.31
CA LEU A 99 -23.59 -18.99 -10.53
C LEU A 99 -23.11 -19.77 -11.76
N SER A 100 -24.03 -20.42 -12.48
CA SER A 100 -23.71 -21.04 -13.76
C SER A 100 -23.42 -19.99 -14.84
N TYR A 101 -22.38 -20.21 -15.64
CA TYR A 101 -21.96 -19.27 -16.70
C TYR A 101 -23.06 -18.93 -17.71
N ASP A 102 -23.98 -19.85 -18.01
CA ASP A 102 -25.12 -19.61 -18.93
C ASP A 102 -26.11 -18.55 -18.40
N LYS A 103 -26.01 -18.18 -17.11
CA LYS A 103 -26.79 -17.11 -16.50
C LYS A 103 -26.14 -15.74 -16.62
N ILE A 104 -24.88 -15.66 -17.04
CA ILE A 104 -24.18 -14.40 -17.25
C ILE A 104 -24.70 -13.73 -18.53
N LYS A 105 -25.10 -12.46 -18.41
CA LYS A 105 -25.60 -11.68 -19.54
C LYS A 105 -24.42 -10.98 -20.23
N PHE A 106 -23.93 -11.58 -21.31
CA PHE A 106 -22.85 -11.00 -22.13
C PHE A 106 -23.31 -9.87 -23.06
N ASN A 107 -24.61 -9.78 -23.33
CA ASN A 107 -25.16 -8.69 -24.14
C ASN A 107 -25.47 -7.47 -23.26
N ALA A 108 -24.79 -6.37 -23.54
CA ALA A 108 -25.04 -5.08 -22.90
C ALA A 108 -26.45 -4.56 -23.22
N ASN A 109 -27.07 -3.90 -22.25
CA ASN A 109 -28.26 -3.08 -22.48
C ASN A 109 -27.86 -1.61 -22.46
N GLU A 110 -27.55 -1.05 -23.63
CA GLU A 110 -27.05 0.32 -23.81
C GLU A 110 -27.97 1.39 -23.18
N SER A 111 -29.27 1.13 -23.03
CA SER A 111 -30.19 2.07 -22.37
C SER A 111 -29.95 2.25 -20.86
N LEU A 112 -29.19 1.34 -20.25
CA LEU A 112 -28.79 1.39 -18.84
C LEU A 112 -27.34 1.87 -18.65
N ILE A 113 -26.62 2.14 -19.75
CA ILE A 113 -25.20 2.51 -19.72
C ILE A 113 -25.08 4.01 -19.89
N GLU A 114 -24.49 4.67 -18.89
CA GLU A 114 -24.11 6.07 -18.95
C GLU A 114 -22.59 6.18 -18.91
N TYR A 115 -22.01 6.76 -19.96
CA TYR A 115 -20.58 7.05 -19.99
C TYR A 115 -20.31 8.31 -19.20
N ILE A 116 -19.34 8.22 -18.29
CA ILE A 116 -18.84 9.36 -17.54
C ILE A 116 -17.73 10.06 -18.32
N ASP A 117 -17.67 11.39 -18.21
CA ASP A 117 -16.69 12.22 -18.91
C ASP A 117 -15.91 13.13 -17.95
N THR A 118 -15.22 14.12 -18.52
CA THR A 118 -14.30 15.04 -17.83
C THR A 118 -14.91 15.81 -16.65
N GLU A 119 -16.23 15.88 -16.50
CA GLU A 119 -16.85 16.54 -15.35
C GLU A 119 -16.56 15.84 -14.02
N ILE A 120 -16.42 14.50 -14.03
CA ILE A 120 -15.98 13.79 -12.81
C ILE A 120 -14.52 14.08 -12.53
N ASP A 121 -13.67 14.05 -13.55
CA ASP A 121 -12.24 14.29 -13.38
C ASP A 121 -12.01 15.67 -12.76
N LYS A 122 -12.70 16.71 -13.23
CA LYS A 122 -12.65 18.06 -12.65
C LYS A 122 -13.12 18.08 -11.20
N ALA A 123 -14.20 17.38 -10.87
CA ALA A 123 -14.71 17.31 -9.49
C ALA A 123 -13.73 16.59 -8.57
N PHE A 124 -13.11 15.50 -9.04
CA PHE A 124 -12.09 14.76 -8.32
C PHE A 124 -10.83 15.61 -8.11
N VAL A 125 -10.28 16.23 -9.16
CA VAL A 125 -9.13 17.15 -9.08
C VAL A 125 -9.38 18.27 -8.08
N LYS A 126 -10.56 18.91 -8.16
CA LYS A 126 -10.95 19.96 -7.21
C LYS A 126 -10.98 19.45 -5.77
N SER A 127 -11.57 18.27 -5.53
CA SER A 127 -11.59 17.64 -4.20
C SER A 127 -10.18 17.34 -3.69
N SER A 128 -9.31 16.76 -4.52
CA SER A 128 -7.91 16.50 -4.15
C SER A 128 -7.17 17.79 -3.77
N ILE A 129 -7.39 18.89 -4.50
CA ILE A 129 -6.79 20.20 -4.20
C ILE A 129 -7.31 20.75 -2.87
N GLU A 130 -8.62 20.70 -2.62
CA GLU A 130 -9.24 21.18 -1.38
C GLU A 130 -8.73 20.43 -0.15
N ASN A 131 -8.47 19.12 -0.26
CA ASN A 131 -7.98 18.30 0.85
C ASN A 131 -6.47 18.38 1.07
N ALA A 132 -5.69 18.55 0.00
CA ALA A 132 -4.23 18.43 0.06
C ALA A 132 -3.45 19.75 -0.12
N SER A 133 -4.12 20.91 -0.16
CA SER A 133 -3.45 22.23 -0.24
C SER A 133 -3.38 22.95 1.11
N PHE A 134 -2.21 23.50 1.48
CA PHE A 134 -1.98 24.05 2.83
C PHE A 134 -1.35 25.46 2.84
N ASN A 135 -1.92 26.37 2.04
CA ASN A 135 -1.50 27.78 1.95
C ASN A 135 0.00 27.97 1.64
N THR A 136 0.60 27.07 0.87
CA THR A 136 1.98 27.22 0.40
C THR A 136 2.11 28.48 -0.47
N PRO A 137 3.05 29.40 -0.19
CA PRO A 137 3.22 30.61 -0.99
C PRO A 137 3.51 30.31 -2.45
N ALA A 138 2.96 31.10 -3.39
CA ALA A 138 3.19 30.91 -4.83
C ALA A 138 4.68 30.79 -5.19
N LYS A 139 5.52 31.67 -4.64
CA LYS A 139 6.98 31.62 -4.83
C LYS A 139 7.61 30.29 -4.37
N ALA A 140 7.07 29.65 -3.33
CA ALA A 140 7.54 28.34 -2.88
C ALA A 140 7.16 27.24 -3.87
N LYS A 141 5.95 27.31 -4.45
CA LYS A 141 5.49 26.39 -5.50
C LYS A 141 6.31 26.54 -6.79
N ASP A 142 6.53 27.78 -7.24
CA ASP A 142 7.34 28.09 -8.43
C ASP A 142 8.79 27.59 -8.30
N ASN A 143 9.32 27.59 -7.08
CA ASN A 143 10.69 27.17 -6.79
C ASN A 143 10.84 25.65 -6.59
N LEU A 144 9.76 24.88 -6.54
CA LEU A 144 9.84 23.42 -6.40
C LEU A 144 9.90 22.76 -7.77
N HIS A 145 10.96 22.02 -8.05
CA HIS A 145 11.16 21.28 -9.28
C HIS A 145 10.76 19.82 -9.06
N ILE A 146 9.76 19.36 -9.80
CA ILE A 146 9.14 18.04 -9.63
C ILE A 146 9.41 17.21 -10.88
N VAL A 147 9.83 15.96 -10.71
CA VAL A 147 9.75 14.95 -11.76
C VAL A 147 8.57 14.02 -11.47
N PHE A 148 7.79 13.72 -12.50
CA PHE A 148 6.65 12.83 -12.43
C PHE A 148 6.72 11.71 -13.47
N THR A 149 6.40 10.48 -13.06
CA THR A 149 6.12 9.37 -13.96
C THR A 149 4.85 8.64 -13.55
N SER A 150 4.00 8.34 -14.52
CA SER A 150 2.83 7.48 -14.31
C SER A 150 3.14 5.99 -14.54
N LEU A 151 4.35 5.64 -14.97
CA LEU A 151 4.73 4.29 -15.41
C LEU A 151 3.74 3.72 -16.46
N HIS A 152 3.33 4.54 -17.44
CA HIS A 152 2.26 4.23 -18.40
C HIS A 152 0.86 4.03 -17.80
N GLY A 153 0.67 4.44 -16.55
CA GLY A 153 -0.57 4.35 -15.80
C GLY A 153 -1.56 5.47 -16.08
N THR A 154 -2.72 5.32 -15.46
CA THR A 154 -3.89 6.22 -15.56
C THR A 154 -3.63 7.61 -14.98
N SER A 155 -2.72 7.72 -14.02
CA SER A 155 -2.41 8.95 -13.27
C SER A 155 -1.89 10.10 -14.13
N ILE A 156 -1.41 9.85 -15.36
CA ILE A 156 -1.03 10.90 -16.31
C ILE A 156 -2.19 11.85 -16.64
N LYS A 157 -3.44 11.38 -16.53
CA LYS A 157 -4.63 12.18 -16.80
C LYS A 157 -5.01 13.10 -15.65
N SER A 158 -4.59 12.80 -14.42
CA SER A 158 -5.06 13.50 -13.21
C SER A 158 -3.96 14.26 -12.48
N ILE A 159 -2.77 13.69 -12.29
CA ILE A 159 -1.71 14.30 -11.46
C ILE A 159 -1.14 15.58 -12.07
N PRO A 160 -0.72 15.63 -13.36
CA PRO A 160 -0.22 16.86 -13.95
C PRO A 160 -1.23 18.01 -13.91
N ASP A 161 -2.51 17.71 -14.14
CA ASP A 161 -3.59 18.68 -14.08
C ASP A 161 -3.83 19.17 -12.65
N THR A 162 -3.85 18.26 -11.68
CA THR A 162 -3.98 18.59 -10.24
C THR A 162 -2.85 19.49 -9.77
N LEU A 163 -1.60 19.16 -10.09
CA LEU A 163 -0.43 19.96 -9.73
C LEU A 163 -0.48 21.34 -10.38
N SER A 164 -0.80 21.40 -11.67
CA SER A 164 -0.95 22.67 -12.41
C SER A 164 -2.03 23.57 -11.80
N GLN A 165 -3.22 23.03 -11.52
CA GLN A 165 -4.33 23.77 -10.90
C GLN A 165 -4.02 24.16 -9.45
N ALA A 166 -3.22 23.38 -8.73
CA ALA A 166 -2.70 23.74 -7.41
C ALA A 166 -1.57 24.78 -7.46
N GLY A 167 -1.10 25.18 -8.65
CA GLY A 167 -0.08 26.22 -8.85
C GLY A 167 1.37 25.71 -8.91
N TYR A 168 1.58 24.40 -9.08
CA TYR A 168 2.90 23.82 -9.35
C TYR A 168 3.14 23.78 -10.86
N THR A 169 4.01 24.66 -11.34
CA THR A 169 4.26 24.86 -12.78
C THR A 169 5.52 24.17 -13.28
N ASN A 170 6.45 23.84 -12.38
CA ASN A 170 7.73 23.24 -12.73
C ASN A 170 7.71 21.71 -12.56
N VAL A 171 6.92 21.06 -13.41
CA VAL A 171 6.71 19.62 -13.44
C VAL A 171 7.32 19.04 -14.71
N HIS A 172 8.27 18.13 -14.54
CA HIS A 172 8.96 17.41 -15.61
C HIS A 172 8.41 15.99 -15.71
N ILE A 173 7.62 15.73 -16.74
CA ILE A 173 7.06 14.39 -17.00
C ILE A 173 8.12 13.54 -17.70
N VAL A 174 8.26 12.27 -17.31
CA VAL A 174 9.08 11.28 -18.05
C VAL A 174 8.39 10.96 -19.37
N PRO A 175 8.90 11.45 -20.52
CA PRO A 175 8.17 11.37 -21.79
C PRO A 175 8.01 9.93 -22.28
N GLU A 176 8.98 9.05 -22.01
CA GLU A 176 8.93 7.63 -22.37
C GLU A 176 7.83 6.85 -21.65
N GLN A 177 7.33 7.36 -20.51
CA GLN A 177 6.35 6.71 -19.65
C GLN A 177 5.01 7.45 -19.59
N ALA A 178 4.85 8.53 -20.38
CA ALA A 178 3.67 9.39 -20.34
C ALA A 178 2.44 8.79 -21.05
N GLU A 179 2.64 8.04 -22.14
CA GLU A 179 1.52 7.45 -22.87
C GLU A 179 0.98 6.21 -22.13
N PRO A 180 -0.33 6.15 -21.82
CA PRO A 180 -0.92 4.97 -21.20
C PRO A 180 -0.72 3.70 -22.03
N ASN A 181 -0.21 2.65 -21.39
CA ASN A 181 0.08 1.38 -22.06
C ASN A 181 0.07 0.23 -21.04
N GLY A 182 -0.86 -0.71 -21.23
CA GLY A 182 -1.05 -1.87 -20.34
C GLY A 182 0.08 -2.91 -20.39
N ASP A 183 0.96 -2.85 -21.39
CA ASP A 183 2.15 -3.72 -21.48
C ASP A 183 3.35 -3.17 -20.68
N PHE A 184 3.25 -1.95 -20.15
CA PHE A 184 4.29 -1.27 -19.36
C PHE A 184 5.71 -1.40 -19.96
N PRO A 185 5.93 -1.08 -21.25
CA PRO A 185 7.07 -1.55 -22.04
C PRO A 185 8.46 -1.06 -21.59
N THR A 186 8.51 -0.08 -20.68
CA THR A 186 9.76 0.51 -20.18
C THR A 186 10.23 -0.10 -18.86
N VAL A 187 9.41 -0.93 -18.20
CA VAL A 187 9.70 -1.49 -16.88
C VAL A 187 9.38 -2.98 -16.84
N LYS A 188 10.08 -3.71 -15.96
CA LYS A 188 9.76 -5.11 -15.69
C LYS A 188 8.46 -5.27 -14.89
N SER A 189 8.22 -4.34 -13.98
CA SER A 189 7.01 -4.25 -13.16
C SER A 189 6.73 -2.77 -12.93
N PRO A 190 5.48 -2.30 -13.09
CA PRO A 190 5.10 -0.92 -12.85
C PRO A 190 4.91 -0.62 -11.35
N ASN A 191 5.75 -1.21 -10.50
CA ASN A 191 5.67 -1.06 -9.05
C ASN A 191 6.57 0.10 -8.59
N PRO A 192 6.03 1.25 -8.14
CA PRO A 192 6.83 2.40 -7.71
C PRO A 192 7.58 2.16 -6.39
N GLU A 193 7.36 1.03 -5.73
CA GLU A 193 8.15 0.56 -4.58
C GLU A 193 9.55 0.09 -4.99
N GLU A 194 9.70 -0.37 -6.23
CA GLU A 194 10.96 -0.92 -6.76
C GLU A 194 11.81 0.22 -7.33
N PRO A 195 13.05 0.43 -6.84
CA PRO A 195 13.94 1.47 -7.35
C PRO A 195 14.14 1.42 -8.88
N GLU A 196 14.14 0.21 -9.46
CA GLU A 196 14.30 0.00 -10.89
C GLU A 196 13.20 0.68 -11.71
N ALA A 197 11.95 0.66 -11.24
CA ALA A 197 10.81 1.26 -11.95
C ALA A 197 10.96 2.78 -12.09
N LEU A 198 11.64 3.43 -11.13
CA LEU A 198 11.85 4.88 -11.10
C LEU A 198 13.14 5.33 -11.78
N THR A 199 13.95 4.44 -12.34
CA THR A 199 15.27 4.76 -12.92
C THR A 199 15.23 5.91 -13.92
N MET A 200 14.25 5.91 -14.84
CA MET A 200 14.10 6.99 -15.83
C MET A 200 13.75 8.34 -15.18
N ALA A 201 12.88 8.32 -14.17
CA ALA A 201 12.50 9.49 -13.40
C ALA A 201 13.66 10.05 -12.59
N LEU A 202 14.45 9.19 -11.94
CA LEU A 202 15.66 9.58 -11.20
C LEU A 202 16.70 10.23 -12.14
N ALA A 203 16.93 9.64 -13.32
CA ALA A 203 17.84 10.20 -14.32
C ALA A 203 17.36 11.57 -14.83
N LEU A 204 16.04 11.73 -15.06
CA LEU A 204 15.46 13.01 -15.44
C LEU A 204 15.61 14.04 -14.31
N ALA A 205 15.49 13.62 -13.05
CA ALA A 205 15.64 14.51 -11.90
C ALA A 205 17.07 15.03 -11.76
N ASP A 206 18.09 14.21 -12.00
CA ASP A 206 19.48 14.68 -12.03
C ASP A 206 19.75 15.62 -13.21
N LYS A 207 19.20 15.30 -14.40
CA LYS A 207 19.33 16.16 -15.58
C LYS A 207 18.69 17.54 -15.41
N THR A 208 17.56 17.60 -14.71
CA THR A 208 16.78 18.83 -14.48
C THR A 208 17.08 19.51 -13.15
N ASN A 209 17.98 18.93 -12.35
CA ASN A 209 18.24 19.33 -10.97
C ASN A 209 16.95 19.45 -10.14
N SER A 210 16.04 18.48 -10.30
CA SER A 210 14.76 18.45 -9.59
C SER A 210 14.93 18.12 -8.10
N ASP A 211 14.00 18.59 -7.28
CA ASP A 211 14.03 18.44 -5.81
C ASP A 211 13.39 17.12 -5.34
N ILE A 212 12.37 16.68 -6.08
CA ILE A 212 11.53 15.52 -5.76
C ILE A 212 11.13 14.77 -7.03
N VAL A 213 11.06 13.45 -6.93
CA VAL A 213 10.48 12.54 -7.92
C VAL A 213 9.25 11.91 -7.29
N VAL A 214 8.16 11.85 -8.04
CA VAL A 214 6.97 11.07 -7.69
C VAL A 214 6.65 10.12 -8.84
N GLY A 215 6.52 8.83 -8.53
CA GLY A 215 6.04 7.82 -9.45
C GLY A 215 4.82 7.10 -8.88
N THR A 216 3.84 6.74 -9.71
CA THR A 216 2.65 5.99 -9.26
C THR A 216 2.55 4.64 -9.93
N ASP A 217 1.81 3.72 -9.29
CA ASP A 217 1.39 2.49 -9.96
C ASP A 217 0.27 2.76 -10.99
N PRO A 218 -0.06 1.78 -11.85
CA PRO A 218 -0.94 2.01 -13.00
C PRO A 218 -2.36 2.50 -12.67
N ASP A 219 -2.92 2.07 -11.55
CA ASP A 219 -4.24 2.47 -11.06
C ASP A 219 -4.21 3.61 -10.04
N CYS A 220 -3.03 4.22 -9.82
CA CYS A 220 -2.88 5.45 -9.06
C CYS A 220 -3.28 5.30 -7.58
N ASP A 221 -3.10 4.11 -7.00
CA ASP A 221 -3.37 3.82 -5.59
C ASP A 221 -2.08 3.81 -4.73
N ARG A 222 -0.89 3.77 -5.35
CA ARG A 222 0.42 3.90 -4.68
C ARG A 222 1.25 5.03 -5.25
N LEU A 223 2.12 5.58 -4.40
CA LEU A 223 3.14 6.55 -4.82
C LEU A 223 4.52 6.25 -4.24
N GLY A 224 5.50 6.12 -5.12
CA GLY A 224 6.93 6.13 -4.81
C GLY A 224 7.45 7.56 -4.82
N VAL A 225 8.19 7.94 -3.76
CA VAL A 225 8.72 9.29 -3.59
C VAL A 225 10.23 9.24 -3.41
N ALA A 226 10.98 9.89 -4.29
CA ALA A 226 12.41 10.07 -4.12
C ALA A 226 12.78 11.55 -3.92
N VAL A 227 13.72 11.80 -3.02
CA VAL A 227 14.15 13.15 -2.61
C VAL A 227 15.67 13.22 -2.49
N ARG A 228 16.22 14.43 -2.53
CA ARG A 228 17.66 14.62 -2.32
C ARG A 228 18.04 14.50 -0.83
N ASN A 229 19.02 13.65 -0.55
CA ASN A 229 19.65 13.56 0.77
C ASN A 229 20.56 14.79 1.03
N ASN A 230 21.25 14.81 2.18
CA ASN A 230 22.14 15.92 2.56
C ASN A 230 23.37 16.08 1.63
N GLU A 231 23.71 15.06 0.85
CA GLU A 231 24.79 15.07 -0.14
C GLU A 231 24.29 15.45 -1.55
N GLY A 232 22.98 15.70 -1.71
CA GLY A 232 22.35 16.02 -2.98
C GLY A 232 22.00 14.81 -3.84
N LYS A 233 22.21 13.57 -3.35
CA LYS A 233 21.86 12.34 -4.06
C LYS A 233 20.38 12.02 -3.91
N MET A 234 19.71 11.64 -5.00
CA MET A 234 18.34 11.13 -4.94
C MET A 234 18.28 9.78 -4.23
N ILE A 235 17.40 9.67 -3.25
CA ILE A 235 17.09 8.43 -2.53
C ILE A 235 15.58 8.18 -2.58
N LEU A 236 15.18 6.93 -2.81
CA LEU A 236 13.78 6.50 -2.70
C LEU A 236 13.43 6.36 -1.22
N LEU A 237 12.39 7.05 -0.79
CA LEU A 237 11.79 6.85 0.53
C LEU A 237 10.90 5.61 0.48
N ASN A 238 10.95 4.80 1.54
CA ASN A 238 10.02 3.67 1.66
C ASN A 238 8.60 4.18 2.02
N GLY A 239 7.59 3.30 1.93
CA GLY A 239 6.21 3.65 2.25
C GLY A 239 6.01 4.15 3.68
N ASN A 240 6.72 3.58 4.66
CA ASN A 240 6.68 4.04 6.06
C ASN A 240 7.18 5.48 6.20
N GLN A 241 8.34 5.81 5.63
CA GLN A 241 8.94 7.14 5.66
C GLN A 241 8.04 8.17 5.00
N THR A 242 7.49 7.84 3.84
CA THR A 242 6.58 8.72 3.09
C THR A 242 5.29 8.97 3.88
N MET A 243 4.70 7.93 4.48
CA MET A 243 3.54 8.02 5.36
C MET A 243 3.82 8.88 6.61
N ILE A 244 4.97 8.72 7.26
CA ILE A 244 5.37 9.51 8.44
C ILE A 244 5.46 11.00 8.07
N LEU A 245 6.12 11.34 6.97
CA LEU A 245 6.28 12.71 6.51
C LEU A 245 4.92 13.38 6.25
N MET A 246 4.05 12.70 5.50
CA MET A 246 2.72 13.21 5.17
C MET A 246 1.83 13.33 6.41
N THR A 247 1.82 12.33 7.28
CA THR A 247 1.05 12.36 8.54
C THR A 247 1.53 13.47 9.46
N SER A 248 2.84 13.61 9.65
CA SER A 248 3.41 14.65 10.51
C SER A 248 3.05 16.04 10.01
N PHE A 249 3.15 16.25 8.69
CA PHE A 249 2.76 17.51 8.09
C PHE A 249 1.27 17.82 8.33
N LEU A 250 0.37 16.86 8.10
CA LEU A 250 -1.05 17.04 8.38
C LEU A 250 -1.31 17.39 9.85
N LEU A 251 -0.74 16.62 10.79
CA LEU A 251 -0.87 16.88 12.23
C LEU A 251 -0.39 18.30 12.60
N LYS A 252 0.73 18.74 12.04
CA LYS A 252 1.25 20.11 12.21
C LYS A 252 0.31 21.17 11.68
N GLN A 253 -0.28 20.97 10.50
CA GLN A 253 -1.25 21.91 9.93
C GLN A 253 -2.56 21.95 10.73
N TRP A 254 -3.06 20.80 11.16
CA TRP A 254 -4.24 20.69 12.01
C TRP A 254 -4.03 21.37 13.37
N LYS A 255 -2.88 21.15 14.01
CA LYS A 255 -2.49 21.84 15.25
C LYS A 255 -2.42 23.35 15.06
N LYS A 256 -1.75 23.81 13.99
CA LYS A 256 -1.64 25.24 13.65
C LYS A 256 -3.00 25.89 13.40
N ALA A 257 -3.94 25.15 12.80
CA ALA A 257 -5.30 25.60 12.56
C ALA A 257 -6.22 25.50 13.79
N GLY A 258 -5.73 25.02 14.93
CA GLY A 258 -6.53 24.84 16.15
C GLY A 258 -7.62 23.77 16.03
N LYS A 259 -7.44 22.80 15.11
CA LYS A 259 -8.43 21.75 14.84
C LYS A 259 -8.30 20.51 15.74
N ILE A 260 -7.16 20.32 16.41
CA ILE A 260 -6.98 19.19 17.34
C ILE A 260 -7.74 19.47 18.64
N ASN A 261 -8.83 18.73 18.85
CA ASN A 261 -9.73 18.87 20.00
C ASN A 261 -10.09 17.52 20.66
N GLY A 262 -9.36 16.46 20.33
CA GLY A 262 -9.57 15.10 20.86
C GLY A 262 -10.65 14.29 20.12
N LYS A 263 -11.13 14.78 18.98
CA LYS A 263 -12.08 14.07 18.10
C LYS A 263 -11.49 13.77 16.73
N GLN A 264 -10.18 13.56 16.68
CA GLN A 264 -9.45 13.31 15.45
C GLN A 264 -8.67 12.01 15.58
N PHE A 265 -8.45 11.34 14.45
CA PHE A 265 -7.56 10.19 14.38
C PHE A 265 -6.75 10.15 13.08
N VAL A 266 -5.64 9.43 13.14
CA VAL A 266 -4.87 8.97 11.97
C VAL A 266 -4.96 7.45 11.86
N GLY A 267 -4.80 6.92 10.65
CA GLY A 267 -4.91 5.48 10.37
C GLY A 267 -3.58 4.86 9.94
N SER A 268 -3.30 3.65 10.42
CA SER A 268 -2.18 2.82 9.96
C SER A 268 -2.51 1.32 10.09
N THR A 269 -1.52 0.45 9.86
CA THR A 269 -1.70 -1.01 9.94
C THR A 269 -0.77 -1.67 10.94
N ILE A 270 -1.14 -2.89 11.34
CA ILE A 270 -0.35 -3.70 12.26
C ILE A 270 1.04 -4.07 11.71
N VAL A 271 1.28 -3.94 10.41
CA VAL A 271 2.57 -4.26 9.77
C VAL A 271 3.37 -3.01 9.37
N SER A 272 2.76 -1.83 9.46
CA SER A 272 3.45 -0.56 9.22
C SER A 272 4.26 -0.13 10.46
N THR A 273 5.10 0.90 10.28
CA THR A 273 6.02 1.39 11.32
C THR A 273 5.31 1.76 12.62
N PRO A 274 5.79 1.29 13.80
CA PRO A 274 5.25 1.71 15.08
C PRO A 274 5.38 3.22 15.36
N MET A 275 6.29 3.91 14.65
CA MET A 275 6.51 5.36 14.78
C MET A 275 5.24 6.18 14.55
N MET A 276 4.27 5.66 13.80
CA MET A 276 2.97 6.33 13.60
C MET A 276 2.21 6.56 14.92
N MET A 277 2.32 5.64 15.88
CA MET A 277 1.69 5.77 17.19
C MET A 277 2.38 6.83 18.05
N GLU A 278 3.71 6.84 18.08
CA GLU A 278 4.50 7.86 18.78
C GLU A 278 4.25 9.25 18.21
N LEU A 279 4.27 9.35 16.87
CA LEU A 279 3.99 10.58 16.14
C LEU A 279 2.60 11.13 16.50
N ALA A 280 1.54 10.33 16.39
CA ALA A 280 0.18 10.79 16.70
C ALA A 280 0.04 11.20 18.18
N THR A 281 0.63 10.42 19.09
CA THR A 281 0.63 10.69 20.53
C THR A 281 1.29 12.03 20.85
N SER A 282 2.39 12.40 20.20
CA SER A 282 3.07 13.70 20.40
C SER A 282 2.18 14.92 20.06
N TYR A 283 1.14 14.71 19.25
CA TYR A 283 0.14 15.72 18.89
C TYR A 283 -1.17 15.58 19.70
N GLY A 284 -1.28 14.58 20.58
CA GLY A 284 -2.52 14.28 21.31
C GLY A 284 -3.65 13.77 20.40
N VAL A 285 -3.29 13.06 19.32
CA VAL A 285 -4.22 12.47 18.34
C VAL A 285 -4.13 10.95 18.44
N GLU A 286 -5.27 10.27 18.30
CA GLU A 286 -5.32 8.81 18.31
C GLU A 286 -4.77 8.25 16.99
N CYS A 287 -3.88 7.24 17.06
CA CYS A 287 -3.52 6.42 15.90
C CYS A 287 -4.30 5.11 15.96
N LYS A 288 -5.24 4.92 15.04
CA LYS A 288 -5.97 3.66 14.89
C LYS A 288 -5.21 2.72 13.97
N VAL A 289 -5.11 1.45 14.37
CA VAL A 289 -4.31 0.44 13.68
C VAL A 289 -5.22 -0.72 13.27
N GLY A 290 -5.20 -1.07 11.99
CA GLY A 290 -6.00 -2.15 11.40
C GLY A 290 -5.16 -3.29 10.84
N LEU A 291 -5.81 -4.36 10.40
CA LEU A 291 -5.13 -5.42 9.64
C LEU A 291 -4.50 -4.85 8.36
N THR A 292 -3.51 -5.55 7.80
CA THR A 292 -2.93 -5.22 6.49
C THR A 292 -4.01 -5.15 5.40
N GLY A 293 -4.01 -4.07 4.62
CA GLY A 293 -4.90 -3.79 3.50
C GLY A 293 -5.74 -2.54 3.76
N PHE A 294 -5.64 -1.56 2.86
CA PHE A 294 -6.25 -0.23 3.02
C PHE A 294 -7.76 -0.23 3.29
N LYS A 295 -8.46 -1.28 2.88
CA LYS A 295 -9.87 -1.51 3.23
C LYS A 295 -10.15 -1.35 4.72
N TRP A 296 -9.21 -1.71 5.58
CA TRP A 296 -9.36 -1.59 7.03
C TRP A 296 -9.22 -0.14 7.50
N ILE A 297 -8.33 0.66 6.89
CA ILE A 297 -8.22 2.10 7.16
C ILE A 297 -9.50 2.81 6.71
N ALA A 298 -9.99 2.50 5.51
CA ALA A 298 -11.27 3.04 5.03
C ALA A 298 -12.45 2.67 5.95
N LYS A 299 -12.47 1.42 6.43
CA LYS A 299 -13.49 0.94 7.36
C LYS A 299 -13.48 1.70 8.69
N MET A 300 -12.32 2.11 9.21
CA MET A 300 -12.25 2.92 10.44
C MET A 300 -13.08 4.21 10.33
N ILE A 301 -13.11 4.85 9.15
CA ILE A 301 -13.89 6.08 8.96
C ILE A 301 -15.39 5.80 9.11
N LYS A 302 -15.84 4.62 8.70
CA LYS A 302 -17.22 4.16 8.89
C LYS A 302 -17.51 3.72 10.32
N ASP A 303 -16.55 3.08 10.96
CA ASP A 303 -16.68 2.53 12.31
C ASP A 303 -16.65 3.61 13.40
N PHE A 304 -15.99 4.73 13.12
CA PHE A 304 -15.84 5.86 14.05
C PHE A 304 -16.39 7.17 13.45
N PRO A 305 -17.70 7.24 13.13
CA PRO A 305 -18.30 8.42 12.49
C PRO A 305 -18.29 9.67 13.38
N GLU A 306 -18.02 9.53 14.67
CA GLU A 306 -17.85 10.62 15.64
C GLU A 306 -16.46 11.27 15.61
N LEU A 307 -15.50 10.67 14.93
CA LEU A 307 -14.13 11.16 14.81
C LEU A 307 -13.84 11.67 13.39
N GLU A 308 -13.04 12.71 13.30
CA GLU A 308 -12.53 13.25 12.04
C GLU A 308 -11.23 12.54 11.65
N PHE A 309 -11.22 11.97 10.45
CA PHE A 309 -10.02 11.33 9.91
C PHE A 309 -9.08 12.39 9.30
N ILE A 310 -7.87 12.51 9.85
CA ILE A 310 -6.86 13.46 9.35
C ILE A 310 -6.20 12.91 8.09
N GLY A 311 -5.87 11.62 8.09
CA GLY A 311 -5.14 10.92 7.04
C GLY A 311 -4.55 9.61 7.55
N GLY A 312 -4.09 8.77 6.64
CA GLY A 312 -3.56 7.46 7.00
C GLY A 312 -2.94 6.73 5.82
N GLY A 313 -2.06 5.79 6.13
CA GLY A 313 -1.25 5.09 5.13
C GLY A 313 -0.86 3.68 5.53
N GLU A 314 -0.19 3.00 4.62
CA GLU A 314 0.39 1.67 4.82
C GLU A 314 1.85 1.66 4.33
N GLU A 315 2.64 0.70 4.80
CA GLU A 315 4.03 0.49 4.40
C GLU A 315 4.18 0.16 2.90
N SER A 316 3.09 -0.30 2.27
CA SER A 316 3.00 -0.60 0.84
C SER A 316 2.69 0.64 -0.02
N PHE A 317 3.27 1.79 0.35
CA PHE A 317 3.29 3.03 -0.44
C PHE A 317 1.90 3.63 -0.74
N GLY A 318 0.92 3.30 0.10
CA GLY A 318 -0.44 3.83 0.03
C GLY A 318 -0.69 4.93 1.06
N PHE A 319 -1.39 5.98 0.67
CA PHE A 319 -1.81 7.04 1.59
C PHE A 319 -3.14 7.67 1.16
N MET A 320 -3.92 8.15 2.13
CA MET A 320 -5.16 8.89 1.91
C MET A 320 -5.17 10.16 2.78
N VAL A 321 -5.49 11.29 2.16
CA VAL A 321 -5.55 12.61 2.80
C VAL A 321 -7.00 12.94 3.13
N GLY A 322 -7.32 13.03 4.42
CA GLY A 322 -8.71 13.19 4.86
C GLY A 322 -9.62 12.07 4.33
N ASP A 323 -10.93 12.36 4.29
CA ASP A 323 -11.95 11.37 3.99
C ASP A 323 -12.84 11.80 2.80
N ALA A 324 -12.30 12.49 1.80
CA ALA A 324 -13.07 12.75 0.58
C ALA A 324 -13.19 11.52 -0.33
N VAL A 325 -12.27 10.56 -0.16
CA VAL A 325 -12.31 9.24 -0.77
C VAL A 325 -12.21 8.17 0.33
N ARG A 326 -12.28 6.90 -0.04
CA ARG A 326 -12.26 5.75 0.89
C ARG A 326 -11.29 4.66 0.42
N ASP A 327 -10.24 5.08 -0.26
CA ASP A 327 -9.12 4.23 -0.63
C ASP A 327 -7.85 5.07 -0.78
N LYS A 328 -6.71 4.42 -0.98
CA LYS A 328 -5.46 5.12 -1.26
C LYS A 328 -5.64 6.01 -2.49
N ASP A 329 -5.10 7.22 -2.41
CA ASP A 329 -5.21 8.22 -3.46
C ASP A 329 -3.85 8.86 -3.70
N ALA A 330 -3.15 8.35 -4.72
CA ALA A 330 -1.86 8.90 -5.11
C ALA A 330 -1.98 10.33 -5.68
N VAL A 331 -3.15 10.80 -6.11
CA VAL A 331 -3.33 12.17 -6.61
C VAL A 331 -3.25 13.18 -5.47
N ALA A 332 -4.08 13.02 -4.44
CA ALA A 332 -4.02 13.86 -3.25
C ALA A 332 -2.71 13.69 -2.49
N ALA A 333 -2.20 12.46 -2.37
CA ALA A 333 -0.92 12.21 -1.71
C ALA A 333 0.27 12.85 -2.46
N THR A 334 0.26 12.85 -3.80
CA THR A 334 1.28 13.55 -4.61
C THR A 334 1.26 15.05 -4.36
N LEU A 335 0.08 15.66 -4.33
CA LEU A 335 -0.05 17.09 -4.02
C LEU A 335 0.43 17.37 -2.58
N LEU A 336 0.06 16.53 -1.62
CA LEU A 336 0.48 16.68 -0.22
C LEU A 336 2.00 16.64 -0.06
N ILE A 337 2.68 15.66 -0.66
CA ILE A 337 4.14 15.57 -0.55
C ILE A 337 4.85 16.72 -1.28
N CYS A 338 4.24 17.28 -2.34
CA CYS A 338 4.73 18.52 -2.96
C CYS A 338 4.57 19.74 -2.04
N GLU A 339 3.47 19.85 -1.28
CA GLU A 339 3.31 20.90 -0.25
C GLU A 339 4.36 20.76 0.85
N VAL A 340 4.64 19.53 1.30
CA VAL A 340 5.73 19.24 2.26
C VAL A 340 7.06 19.75 1.70
N ALA A 341 7.40 19.35 0.46
CA ALA A 341 8.66 19.70 -0.17
C ALA A 341 8.81 21.21 -0.40
N ALA A 342 7.77 21.88 -0.91
CA ALA A 342 7.78 23.32 -1.18
C ALA A 342 7.91 24.13 0.12
N GLN A 343 7.18 23.76 1.18
CA GLN A 343 7.27 24.46 2.47
C GLN A 343 8.63 24.22 3.14
N ALA A 344 9.14 22.99 3.12
CA ALA A 344 10.47 22.68 3.64
C ALA A 344 11.55 23.49 2.90
N LYS A 345 11.53 23.49 1.56
CA LYS A 345 12.48 24.24 0.72
C LYS A 345 12.40 25.75 0.99
N ALA A 346 11.19 26.30 1.09
CA ALA A 346 10.99 27.73 1.41
C ALA A 346 11.51 28.11 2.81
N ALA A 347 11.51 27.17 3.76
CA ALA A 347 12.07 27.35 5.10
C ALA A 347 13.60 27.11 5.15
N GLY A 348 14.26 26.83 4.03
CA GLY A 348 15.69 26.49 4.00
C GLY A 348 16.02 25.05 4.42
N SER A 349 15.00 24.20 4.51
CA SER A 349 15.09 22.77 4.82
C SER A 349 14.91 21.92 3.54
N SER A 350 14.78 20.60 3.70
CA SER A 350 14.42 19.65 2.64
C SER A 350 13.57 18.52 3.22
N VAL A 351 12.83 17.80 2.38
CA VAL A 351 12.03 16.64 2.81
C VAL A 351 12.86 15.65 3.62
N TYR A 352 14.09 15.36 3.16
CA TYR A 352 14.99 14.46 3.87
C TYR A 352 15.39 14.99 5.25
N LYS A 353 15.69 16.29 5.38
CA LYS A 353 16.00 16.90 6.68
C LYS A 353 14.82 16.86 7.63
N GLU A 354 13.61 17.10 7.14
CA GLU A 354 12.39 16.96 7.94
C GLU A 354 12.21 15.52 8.42
N LEU A 355 12.48 14.51 7.59
CA LEU A 355 12.43 13.10 8.00
C LEU A 355 13.43 12.81 9.14
N LEU A 356 14.68 13.25 9.00
CA LEU A 356 15.70 13.05 10.05
C LEU A 356 15.31 13.75 11.36
N GLN A 357 14.71 14.93 11.27
CA GLN A 357 14.20 15.66 12.43
C GLN A 357 13.06 14.92 13.12
N LEU A 358 12.16 14.28 12.36
CA LEU A 358 11.09 13.45 12.93
C LEU A 358 11.64 12.23 13.70
N TYR A 359 12.73 11.63 13.22
CA TYR A 359 13.42 10.57 13.94
C TYR A 359 14.04 11.04 15.25
N VAL A 360 14.57 12.27 15.29
CA VAL A 360 15.06 12.86 16.55
C VAL A 360 13.91 13.09 17.53
N GLU A 361 12.76 13.55 17.03
CA GLU A 361 11.62 13.93 17.88
C GLU A 361 10.81 12.74 18.41
N ASN A 362 10.73 11.65 17.65
CA ASN A 362 9.80 10.53 17.93
C ASN A 362 10.51 9.17 18.02
N GLY A 363 11.85 9.15 18.01
CA GLY A 363 12.64 7.92 17.91
C GLY A 363 12.89 7.49 16.47
N PHE A 364 14.04 6.86 16.24
CA PHE A 364 14.42 6.36 14.92
C PHE A 364 13.95 4.91 14.75
N TYR A 365 12.98 4.71 13.87
CA TYR A 365 12.50 3.40 13.45
C TYR A 365 13.04 3.05 12.07
N LYS A 366 13.45 1.78 11.92
CA LYS A 366 13.89 1.22 10.64
C LYS A 366 13.20 -0.11 10.41
N GLU A 367 12.55 -0.23 9.25
CA GLU A 367 11.82 -1.43 8.85
C GLU A 367 12.54 -2.22 7.76
N TYR A 368 12.31 -3.52 7.76
CA TYR A 368 12.76 -4.43 6.72
C TYR A 368 11.72 -5.53 6.49
N LEU A 369 11.50 -5.89 5.23
CA LEU A 369 10.58 -6.94 4.83
C LEU A 369 11.37 -8.14 4.28
N VAL A 370 11.20 -9.30 4.92
CA VAL A 370 11.65 -10.58 4.35
C VAL A 370 10.45 -11.28 3.72
N SER A 371 10.59 -11.71 2.47
CA SER A 371 9.55 -12.48 1.77
C SER A 371 10.11 -13.85 1.36
N LEU A 372 9.66 -14.91 2.03
CA LEU A 372 10.03 -16.28 1.71
C LEU A 372 8.98 -16.88 0.78
N THR A 373 9.40 -17.31 -0.41
CA THR A 373 8.53 -17.99 -1.38
C THR A 373 8.96 -19.45 -1.49
N LYS A 374 8.00 -20.36 -1.36
CA LYS A 374 8.17 -21.80 -1.55
C LYS A 374 7.42 -22.25 -2.80
N LYS A 375 7.68 -23.46 -3.29
CA LYS A 375 7.06 -23.97 -4.52
C LYS A 375 6.03 -25.06 -4.24
N GLY A 376 4.90 -24.99 -4.93
CA GLY A 376 3.88 -26.02 -4.92
C GLY A 376 3.18 -26.21 -3.57
N ILE A 377 2.40 -27.29 -3.48
CA ILE A 377 1.60 -27.64 -2.30
C ILE A 377 2.48 -27.94 -1.08
N GLU A 378 3.60 -28.65 -1.26
CA GLU A 378 4.57 -28.92 -0.20
C GLU A 378 5.09 -27.61 0.43
N GLY A 379 5.36 -26.60 -0.39
CA GLY A 379 5.75 -25.27 0.08
C GLY A 379 4.68 -24.56 0.91
N LEU A 380 3.40 -24.73 0.56
CA LEU A 380 2.29 -24.19 1.34
C LEU A 380 2.16 -24.92 2.69
N GLU A 381 2.32 -26.24 2.71
CA GLU A 381 2.32 -27.05 3.94
C GLU A 381 3.47 -26.65 4.87
N GLU A 382 4.68 -26.43 4.34
CA GLU A 382 5.82 -25.92 5.11
C GLU A 382 5.51 -24.58 5.79
N ILE A 383 4.89 -23.65 5.06
CA ILE A 383 4.51 -22.33 5.59
C ILE A 383 3.43 -22.45 6.66
N ASN A 384 2.42 -23.30 6.44
CA ASN A 384 1.38 -23.55 7.43
C ASN A 384 1.97 -24.16 8.71
N GLN A 385 2.88 -25.13 8.57
CA GLN A 385 3.57 -25.73 9.70
C GLN A 385 4.47 -24.72 10.43
N MET A 386 5.13 -23.81 9.71
CA MET A 386 5.89 -22.72 10.30
C MET A 386 5.02 -21.82 11.19
N MET A 387 3.83 -21.42 10.71
CA MET A 387 2.89 -20.62 11.51
C MET A 387 2.35 -21.38 12.72
N ILE A 388 2.06 -22.68 12.57
CA ILE A 388 1.67 -23.54 13.71
C ILE A 388 2.79 -23.60 14.74
N ASN A 389 4.04 -23.80 14.30
CA ASN A 389 5.20 -23.88 15.19
C ASN A 389 5.43 -22.56 15.93
N LEU A 390 5.38 -21.43 15.24
CA LEU A 390 5.49 -20.11 15.86
C LEU A 390 4.37 -19.86 16.87
N ARG A 391 3.15 -20.32 16.61
CA ARG A 391 2.01 -20.14 17.53
C ARG A 391 2.09 -21.05 18.76
N GLN A 392 2.44 -22.32 18.57
CA GLN A 392 2.43 -23.32 19.65
C GLN A 392 3.72 -23.34 20.46
N ASN A 393 4.84 -22.92 19.87
CA ASN A 393 6.16 -22.86 20.49
C ASN A 393 6.75 -21.45 20.30
N PRO A 394 6.16 -20.41 20.92
CA PRO A 394 6.61 -19.04 20.70
C PRO A 394 8.07 -18.87 21.11
N LEU A 395 8.81 -18.12 20.28
CA LEU A 395 10.18 -17.72 20.59
C LEU A 395 10.20 -16.94 21.91
N LYS A 396 11.09 -17.33 22.82
CA LYS A 396 11.30 -16.63 24.10
C LYS A 396 12.36 -15.54 24.01
N GLU A 397 13.21 -15.63 22.99
CA GLU A 397 14.32 -14.71 22.75
C GLU A 397 14.53 -14.59 21.23
N ILE A 398 14.81 -13.38 20.76
CA ILE A 398 15.15 -13.08 19.37
C ILE A 398 16.38 -12.17 19.39
N SER A 399 17.47 -12.58 18.74
CA SER A 399 18.71 -11.79 18.66
C SER A 399 19.24 -11.35 20.04
N GLY A 400 19.18 -12.21 21.06
CA GLY A 400 19.64 -11.89 22.41
C GLY A 400 18.65 -11.08 23.25
N GLN A 401 17.48 -10.74 22.72
CA GLN A 401 16.46 -9.93 23.38
C GLN A 401 15.28 -10.80 23.77
N ARG A 402 14.82 -10.69 25.02
CA ARG A 402 13.64 -11.43 25.50
C ARG A 402 12.40 -10.97 24.74
N VAL A 403 11.57 -11.92 24.34
CA VAL A 403 10.23 -11.64 23.82
C VAL A 403 9.31 -11.37 25.00
N ILE A 404 8.68 -10.20 25.00
CA ILE A 404 7.83 -9.74 26.11
C ILE A 404 6.34 -9.96 25.83
N MET A 405 5.94 -9.95 24.55
CA MET A 405 4.55 -10.07 24.14
C MET A 405 4.46 -10.82 22.81
N VAL A 406 3.43 -11.65 22.68
CA VAL A 406 3.03 -12.27 21.42
C VAL A 406 1.55 -12.00 21.18
N GLU A 407 1.23 -11.37 20.06
CA GLU A 407 -0.13 -11.16 19.58
C GLU A 407 -0.46 -12.22 18.52
N ASP A 408 -1.51 -13.01 18.77
CA ASP A 408 -2.07 -13.94 17.80
C ASP A 408 -3.44 -13.46 17.33
N TYR A 409 -3.44 -12.89 16.13
CA TYR A 409 -4.64 -12.33 15.51
C TYR A 409 -5.62 -13.43 15.08
N GLN A 410 -5.20 -14.70 15.03
CA GLN A 410 -6.11 -15.79 14.69
C GLN A 410 -6.99 -16.17 15.88
N SER A 411 -6.41 -16.18 17.08
CA SER A 411 -7.15 -16.42 18.34
C SER A 411 -7.73 -15.14 18.95
N SER A 412 -7.27 -13.95 18.50
CA SER A 412 -7.57 -12.64 19.10
C SER A 412 -7.03 -12.51 20.52
N ILE A 413 -5.87 -13.10 20.81
CA ILE A 413 -5.22 -13.08 22.12
C ILE A 413 -3.84 -12.44 22.03
N ALA A 414 -3.55 -11.53 22.95
CA ALA A 414 -2.21 -11.04 23.24
C ALA A 414 -1.72 -11.64 24.56
N LEU A 415 -0.57 -12.32 24.53
CA LEU A 415 0.02 -13.02 25.67
C LEU A 415 1.32 -12.33 26.11
N ASN A 416 1.33 -11.82 27.34
CA ASN A 416 2.53 -11.32 27.98
C ASN A 416 3.40 -12.50 28.42
N LEU A 417 4.56 -12.69 27.80
CA LEU A 417 5.44 -13.83 28.10
C LEU A 417 6.22 -13.67 29.42
N LEU A 418 6.24 -12.48 30.01
CA LEU A 418 6.88 -12.23 31.31
C LEU A 418 5.95 -12.58 32.48
N THR A 419 4.66 -12.27 32.36
CA THR A 419 3.67 -12.47 33.43
C THR A 419 2.77 -13.69 33.22
N GLY A 420 2.61 -14.14 31.97
CA GLY A 420 1.64 -15.15 31.56
C GLY A 420 0.20 -14.62 31.43
N GLU A 421 -0.01 -13.30 31.53
CA GLU A 421 -1.33 -12.69 31.39
C GLU A 421 -1.77 -12.64 29.92
N GLU A 422 -3.04 -12.96 29.69
CA GLU A 422 -3.69 -12.89 28.39
C GLU A 422 -4.68 -11.72 28.35
N SER A 423 -4.76 -11.05 27.20
CA SER A 423 -5.78 -10.05 26.91
C SER A 423 -6.42 -10.31 25.55
N THR A 424 -7.71 -10.00 25.43
CA THR A 424 -8.45 -10.13 24.17
C THR A 424 -8.25 -8.88 23.30
N MET A 425 -7.91 -9.09 22.04
CA MET A 425 -7.75 -8.02 21.04
C MET A 425 -9.06 -7.80 20.28
N ASP A 426 -9.46 -6.54 20.14
CA ASP A 426 -10.65 -6.13 19.37
C ASP A 426 -10.27 -5.72 17.93
N ILE A 427 -9.70 -6.69 17.20
CA ILE A 427 -9.33 -6.57 15.78
C ILE A 427 -9.85 -7.82 15.06
N PRO A 428 -10.32 -7.71 13.80
CA PRO A 428 -10.76 -8.86 13.03
C PRO A 428 -9.71 -9.97 12.97
N LYS A 429 -10.17 -11.21 12.96
CA LYS A 429 -9.27 -12.37 12.95
C LYS A 429 -8.48 -12.46 11.65
N SER A 430 -7.20 -12.79 11.76
CA SER A 430 -6.32 -13.02 10.62
C SER A 430 -5.21 -13.99 11.00
N ASN A 431 -4.67 -14.75 10.04
CA ASN A 431 -3.52 -15.61 10.29
C ASN A 431 -2.24 -14.76 10.37
N VAL A 432 -2.05 -14.07 11.49
CA VAL A 432 -0.93 -13.17 11.76
C VAL A 432 -0.44 -13.39 13.19
N LEU A 433 0.88 -13.42 13.35
CA LEU A 433 1.55 -13.41 14.65
C LEU A 433 2.46 -12.19 14.72
N ILE A 434 2.45 -11.47 15.84
CA ILE A 434 3.38 -10.39 16.10
C ILE A 434 4.12 -10.63 17.41
N TYR A 435 5.45 -10.56 17.32
CA TYR A 435 6.37 -10.67 18.44
C TYR A 435 6.90 -9.30 18.80
N TYR A 436 6.93 -8.98 20.08
CA TYR A 436 7.56 -7.78 20.62
C TYR A 436 8.70 -8.17 21.56
N THR A 437 9.87 -7.56 21.37
CA THR A 437 11.04 -7.77 22.22
C THR A 437 11.21 -6.62 23.23
N GLU A 438 11.99 -6.87 24.28
CA GLU A 438 12.21 -5.90 25.36
C GLU A 438 12.89 -4.60 24.90
N ASP A 439 13.66 -4.65 23.81
CA ASP A 439 14.29 -3.48 23.18
C ASP A 439 13.39 -2.79 22.14
N GLY A 440 12.10 -3.09 22.16
CA GLY A 440 11.07 -2.47 21.32
C GLY A 440 11.05 -2.94 19.86
N SER A 441 11.78 -4.00 19.50
CA SER A 441 11.65 -4.57 18.15
C SER A 441 10.31 -5.28 17.98
N LYS A 442 9.74 -5.15 16.79
CA LYS A 442 8.45 -5.74 16.40
C LYS A 442 8.65 -6.62 15.17
N ILE A 443 8.28 -7.90 15.27
CA ILE A 443 8.40 -8.86 14.17
C ILE A 443 7.03 -9.48 13.90
N CYS A 444 6.46 -9.19 12.73
CA CYS A 444 5.19 -9.76 12.29
C CYS A 444 5.42 -10.89 11.27
N ALA A 445 4.89 -12.07 11.52
CA ALA A 445 4.82 -13.18 10.57
C ALA A 445 3.42 -13.28 9.96
N ARG A 446 3.34 -13.19 8.62
CA ARG A 446 2.07 -13.19 7.87
C ARG A 446 2.20 -14.02 6.58
N PRO A 447 1.61 -15.22 6.50
CA PRO A 447 1.47 -15.94 5.24
C PRO A 447 0.56 -15.19 4.26
N SER A 448 0.83 -15.37 2.96
CA SER A 448 -0.11 -15.03 1.90
C SER A 448 -1.29 -16.00 1.93
N GLY A 449 -2.49 -15.50 1.66
CA GLY A 449 -3.67 -16.34 1.48
C GLY A 449 -3.75 -16.96 0.08
N THR A 450 -2.97 -16.44 -0.88
CA THR A 450 -3.08 -16.78 -2.30
C THR A 450 -1.88 -17.51 -2.86
N GLU A 451 -0.70 -17.26 -2.31
CA GLU A 451 0.57 -17.82 -2.80
C GLU A 451 1.26 -18.61 -1.68
N PRO A 452 2.07 -19.63 -2.00
CA PRO A 452 2.98 -20.29 -1.04
C PRO A 452 4.13 -19.35 -0.65
N LYS A 453 3.78 -18.23 0.01
CA LYS A 453 4.65 -17.13 0.39
C LYS A 453 4.35 -16.70 1.82
N ILE A 454 5.37 -16.43 2.61
CA ILE A 454 5.24 -15.84 3.95
C ILE A 454 6.12 -14.60 4.06
N LYS A 455 5.56 -13.54 4.64
CA LYS A 455 6.22 -12.27 4.87
C LYS A 455 6.54 -12.09 6.35
N PHE A 456 7.76 -11.63 6.63
CA PHE A 456 8.20 -11.19 7.95
C PHE A 456 8.48 -9.69 7.89
N TYR A 457 7.64 -8.90 8.55
CA TYR A 457 7.83 -7.47 8.70
C TYR A 457 8.60 -7.23 9.99
N ILE A 458 9.81 -6.70 9.88
CA ILE A 458 10.70 -6.41 11.00
C ILE A 458 10.74 -4.90 11.16
N SER A 459 10.46 -4.40 12.36
CA SER A 459 10.72 -3.02 12.75
C SER A 459 11.64 -3.02 13.97
N VAL A 460 12.74 -2.29 13.87
CA VAL A 460 13.69 -2.05 14.95
C VAL A 460 13.74 -0.56 15.22
N ASN A 461 14.11 -0.18 16.44
CA ASN A 461 14.23 1.21 16.81
C ASN A 461 15.49 1.48 17.65
N ALA A 462 15.88 2.75 17.67
CA ALA A 462 16.89 3.33 18.55
C ALA A 462 16.51 4.78 18.88
N GLU A 463 16.99 5.27 20.03
CA GLU A 463 16.98 6.71 20.30
C GLU A 463 17.95 7.44 19.37
N LEU A 464 17.54 8.60 18.87
CA LEU A 464 18.37 9.48 18.07
C LEU A 464 18.37 10.87 18.70
N ASP A 465 19.46 11.22 19.36
CA ASP A 465 19.65 12.47 20.09
C ASP A 465 19.93 13.67 19.16
N SER A 466 20.51 13.44 17.99
CA SER A 466 20.68 14.48 16.96
C SER A 466 20.82 13.91 15.55
N VAL A 467 20.50 14.73 14.55
CA VAL A 467 20.67 14.40 13.12
C VAL A 467 22.12 14.02 12.79
N ALA A 468 23.12 14.56 13.51
CA ALA A 468 24.52 14.25 13.27
C ALA A 468 24.88 12.78 13.58
N ASN A 469 24.08 12.10 14.40
CA ASN A 469 24.28 10.70 14.78
C ASN A 469 23.49 9.73 13.90
N PHE A 470 22.77 10.22 12.88
CA PHE A 470 21.89 9.41 12.05
C PHE A 470 22.60 8.21 11.41
N ASP A 471 23.72 8.43 10.72
CA ASP A 471 24.42 7.36 9.99
C ASP A 471 24.91 6.22 10.93
N ALA A 472 25.34 6.59 12.14
CA ALA A 472 25.77 5.64 13.15
C ALA A 472 24.60 4.83 13.71
N ALA A 473 23.48 5.50 14.03
CA ALA A 473 22.26 4.83 14.46
C ALA A 473 21.69 3.94 13.35
N GLU A 474 21.76 4.38 12.09
CA GLU A 474 21.29 3.63 10.93
C GLU A 474 22.08 2.33 10.77
N SER A 475 23.40 2.41 10.84
CA SER A 475 24.29 1.25 10.77
C SER A 475 24.02 0.25 11.91
N PHE A 476 23.76 0.75 13.12
CA PHE A 476 23.38 -0.09 14.26
C PHE A 476 22.04 -0.82 14.02
N LEU A 477 21.03 -0.12 13.50
CA LEU A 477 19.73 -0.73 13.20
C LEU A 477 19.82 -1.75 12.05
N ASP A 478 20.68 -1.50 11.05
CA ASP A 478 20.96 -2.47 9.99
C ASP A 478 21.55 -3.78 10.55
N GLU A 479 22.54 -3.68 11.43
CA GLU A 479 23.12 -4.85 12.09
C GLU A 479 22.07 -5.61 12.92
N LYS A 480 21.23 -4.88 13.66
CA LYS A 480 20.13 -5.45 14.45
C LYS A 480 19.13 -6.21 13.57
N ILE A 481 18.74 -5.66 12.42
CA ILE A 481 17.89 -6.36 11.44
C ILE A 481 18.56 -7.64 10.95
N GLN A 482 19.85 -7.59 10.58
CA GLN A 482 20.57 -8.78 10.12
C GLN A 482 20.65 -9.87 11.20
N ASN A 483 20.83 -9.49 12.46
CA ASN A 483 20.86 -10.42 13.58
C ASN A 483 19.48 -11.05 13.83
N ILE A 484 18.38 -10.30 13.69
CA ILE A 484 17.01 -10.86 13.75
C ILE A 484 16.78 -11.86 12.62
N ILE A 485 17.13 -11.50 11.39
CA ILE A 485 17.00 -12.39 10.22
C ILE A 485 17.78 -13.69 10.44
N ALA A 486 19.00 -13.60 10.95
CA ALA A 486 19.82 -14.78 11.26
C ALA A 486 19.25 -15.59 12.42
N GLY A 487 18.84 -14.93 13.52
CA GLY A 487 18.30 -15.58 14.72
C GLY A 487 16.98 -16.31 14.47
N MET A 488 16.16 -15.79 13.55
CA MET A 488 14.89 -16.41 13.14
C MET A 488 15.03 -17.34 11.92
N GLN A 489 16.25 -17.52 11.39
CA GLN A 489 16.54 -18.37 10.22
C GLN A 489 15.72 -18.01 8.98
N LEU A 490 15.58 -16.72 8.69
CA LEU A 490 14.75 -16.20 7.60
C LEU A 490 15.51 -16.01 6.28
N LYS A 491 16.47 -16.91 5.97
CA LYS A 491 17.31 -16.85 4.77
C LYS A 491 17.02 -17.97 3.79
#